data_AF-A0A061P5C6-F1
#
_entry.id   AF-A0A061P5C6-F1
#
_cell.length_a   1.000
_cell.length_b   1.000
_cell.length_c   1.000
_cell.angle_alpha   90.00
_cell.angle_beta   90.00
_cell.angle_gamma   90.00
#
_symmetry.space_group_name_H-M   'P 1'
#
loop_
_entity.id
_entity.type
_entity.pdbx_description
1 polymer ?
#
loop_
_entity_poly.entity_id
_entity_poly.type
_entity_poly.pdbx_seq_one_letter_code
_entity_poly.pdbx_strand_id
1 'polypeptide(L)' 'MRHMLEQFGPALKLPWTRLVAPELTEELSEKVIQGTSEQCGTVPVQDLEHRRDRFLIKLMDLLEEEGFWPSERLIAYERK' A
#
# COMPACT_ATOMS: atom_id res chain seq x y z
N MET A 1 4.54 9.72 6.46
CA MET A 1 3.10 10.10 6.47
C MET A 1 2.88 11.58 6.24
N ARG A 2 3.49 12.49 7.02
CA ARG A 2 3.34 13.96 6.86
C ARG A 2 3.48 14.43 5.41
N HIS A 3 4.60 14.11 4.77
CA HIS A 3 4.85 14.44 3.37
C HIS A 3 3.79 13.88 2.39
N MET A 4 3.26 12.69 2.66
CA MET A 4 2.24 12.06 1.82
C MET A 4 0.91 12.82 1.91
N LEU A 5 0.50 13.23 3.11
CA LEU A 5 -0.72 14.04 3.30
C LEU A 5 -0.59 15.44 2.68
N GLU A 6 0.60 16.05 2.72
CA GLU A 6 0.86 17.32 2.04
C GLU A 6 0.75 17.19 0.52
N GLN A 7 1.33 16.13 -0.05
CA GLN A 7 1.33 15.89 -1.49
C GLN A 7 -0.04 15.47 -2.03
N PHE A 8 -0.73 14.58 -1.33
CA PHE A 8 -1.94 13.92 -1.83
C PHE A 8 -3.23 14.30 -1.12
N GLY A 9 -3.17 15.06 -0.03
CA GLY A 9 -4.35 15.59 0.67
C GLY A 9 -5.34 16.31 -0.26
N PRO A 10 -4.90 17.18 -1.18
CA PRO A 10 -5.79 17.84 -2.14
C PRO A 10 -6.53 16.86 -3.07
N ALA A 11 -5.92 15.70 -3.36
CA ALA A 11 -6.50 14.69 -4.24
C ALA A 11 -7.74 14.01 -3.61
N LEU A 12 -7.92 14.09 -2.29
CA LEU A 12 -9.10 13.56 -1.59
C LEU A 12 -10.41 14.27 -1.98
N LYS A 13 -10.32 15.51 -2.52
CA LYS A 13 -11.49 16.29 -2.96
C LYS A 13 -11.92 15.97 -4.39
N LEU A 14 -11.14 15.19 -5.12
CA LEU A 14 -11.42 14.85 -6.50
C LEU A 14 -12.55 13.81 -6.57
N PRO A 15 -13.33 13.78 -7.66
CA PRO A 15 -14.58 13.01 -7.76
C PRO A 15 -14.34 11.53 -8.08
N TRP A 16 -13.24 10.94 -7.59
CA TRP A 16 -12.87 9.55 -7.86
C TRP A 16 -13.68 8.54 -7.03
N THR A 17 -14.37 9.01 -5.99
CA THR A 17 -15.08 8.16 -5.03
C THR A 17 -16.55 8.53 -4.93
N ARG A 18 -17.41 7.53 -4.66
CA ARG A 18 -18.81 7.76 -4.29
C ARG A 18 -18.98 8.27 -2.86
N LEU A 19 -17.96 8.09 -2.03
CA LEU A 19 -17.93 8.54 -0.64
C LEU A 19 -17.20 9.87 -0.56
N VAL A 20 -17.78 10.82 0.17
CA VAL A 20 -17.18 12.13 0.45
C VAL A 20 -16.08 11.94 1.49
N ALA A 21 -14.86 12.36 1.18
CA ALA A 21 -13.76 12.33 2.13
C ALA A 21 -14.00 13.32 3.28
N PRO A 22 -13.61 12.98 4.52
CA PRO A 22 -13.63 13.94 5.61
C PRO A 22 -12.68 15.12 5.31
N GLU A 23 -13.00 16.30 5.83
CA GLU A 23 -12.07 17.43 5.74
C GLU A 23 -10.77 17.08 6.47
N LEU A 24 -9.65 17.28 5.78
CA LEU A 24 -8.31 17.00 6.29
C LEU A 24 -7.89 18.14 7.23
N THR A 25 -8.50 18.19 8.41
CA THR A 25 -8.16 19.17 9.45
C THR A 25 -6.75 18.92 9.99
N GLU A 26 -6.16 19.92 10.62
CA GLU A 26 -4.85 19.80 11.28
C GLU A 26 -4.86 18.70 12.36
N GLU A 27 -5.92 18.65 13.18
CA GLU A 27 -6.10 17.62 14.21
C GLU A 27 -6.16 16.21 13.61
N LEU A 28 -6.94 16.01 12.54
CA LEU A 28 -7.04 14.71 11.88
C LEU A 28 -5.71 14.29 11.27
N SER A 29 -5.02 15.24 10.62
CA SER A 29 -3.72 14.99 10.00
C SER A 29 -2.69 14.56 11.03
N GLU A 30 -2.62 15.25 12.16
CA GLU A 30 -1.65 14.93 13.22
C GLU A 30 -1.95 13.57 13.85
N LYS A 31 -3.22 13.22 14.08
CA LYS A 31 -3.61 11.88 14.55
C LYS A 31 -3.15 10.77 13.60
N VAL A 32 -3.35 10.95 12.28
CA VAL A 32 -2.92 9.97 11.28
C VAL A 32 -1.40 9.84 11.24
N ILE A 33 -0.68 10.97 11.29
CA ILE A 33 0.79 10.99 11.29
C ILE A 33 1.35 10.28 12.52
N GLN A 34 0.82 10.61 13.70
CA GLN A 34 1.27 10.02 14.96
C GLN A 34 0.96 8.53 15.01
N GLY A 35 -0.28 8.13 14.69
CA GLY A 35 -0.66 6.72 14.65
C GLY A 35 0.17 5.90 13.66
N THR A 36 0.53 6.47 12.50
CA THR A 36 1.43 5.79 11.55
C THR A 36 2.84 5.62 12.13
N SER A 37 3.34 6.64 12.83
CA SER A 37 4.68 6.60 13.43
C SER A 37 4.73 5.55 14.56
N GLU A 38 3.68 5.48 15.38
CA GLU A 38 3.52 4.46 16.42
C GLU A 38 3.47 3.03 15.84
N GLN A 39 2.77 2.84 14.72
CA GLN A 39 2.72 1.54 14.03
C GLN A 39 4.07 1.10 13.46
N CYS A 40 4.87 2.03 12.92
CA CYS A 40 6.21 1.73 12.43
C CYS A 40 7.21 1.47 13.57
N GLY A 41 6.96 2.03 14.76
CA GLY A 41 7.85 1.91 15.91
C GLY A 41 9.24 2.47 15.60
N THR A 42 10.29 1.69 15.89
CA THR A 42 11.69 2.07 15.66
C THR A 42 12.27 1.54 14.34
N VAL A 43 11.44 0.89 13.51
CA VAL A 43 11.91 0.26 12.28
C VAL A 43 12.00 1.30 11.16
N PRO A 44 13.17 1.43 10.48
CA PRO A 44 13.29 2.28 9.30
C PRO A 44 12.32 1.85 8.19
N VAL A 45 11.80 2.81 7.43
CA VAL A 45 10.86 2.54 6.32
C VAL A 45 11.47 1.59 5.29
N GLN A 46 12.77 1.75 5.00
CA GLN A 46 13.50 0.90 4.06
C GLN A 46 13.48 -0.58 4.46
N ASP A 47 13.55 -0.88 5.76
CA ASP A 47 13.51 -2.25 6.25
C ASP A 47 12.09 -2.85 6.16
N LEU A 48 11.06 -2.02 6.36
CA LEU A 48 9.67 -2.41 6.13
C LEU A 48 9.42 -2.72 4.65
N GLU A 49 9.95 -1.90 3.75
CA GLU A 49 9.89 -2.12 2.29
C GLU A 49 10.59 -3.41 1.90
N HIS A 50 11.83 -3.62 2.35
CA HIS A 50 12.55 -4.87 2.10
C HIS A 50 11.80 -6.10 2.64
N ARG A 51 11.15 -5.99 3.81
CA ARG A 51 10.34 -7.07 4.37
C ARG A 51 9.12 -7.36 3.50
N ARG A 52 8.40 -6.32 3.05
CA ARG A 52 7.25 -6.44 2.14
C ARG A 52 7.68 -7.11 0.84
N ASP A 53 8.75 -6.65 0.23
CA ASP A 53 9.19 -7.12 -1.09
C ASP A 53 9.61 -8.60 -1.03
N ARG A 54 10.37 -9.00 0.01
CA ARG A 54 10.69 -10.42 0.24
C ARG A 54 9.45 -11.29 0.42
N PHE A 55 8.40 -10.79 1.07
CA PHE A 55 7.15 -11.52 1.24
C PHE A 55 6.40 -11.65 -0.09
N LEU A 56 6.30 -10.56 -0.84
CA LEU A 56 5.59 -10.54 -2.12
C LEU A 56 6.26 -11.46 -3.15
N ILE A 57 7.59 -11.48 -3.23
CA ILE A 57 8.33 -12.40 -4.10
C ILE A 57 7.95 -13.84 -3.79
N LYS A 58 8.04 -14.25 -2.52
CA LYS A 58 7.68 -15.62 -2.11
C LYS A 58 6.22 -15.96 -2.37
N LEU A 59 5.32 -14.99 -2.18
CA LEU A 59 3.91 -15.18 -2.48
C LEU A 59 3.69 -15.38 -3.97
N MET A 60 4.38 -14.61 -4.82
CA MET A 60 4.31 -14.75 -6.27
C MET A 60 4.87 -16.09 -6.74
N ASP A 61 6.02 -16.52 -6.22
CA ASP A 61 6.62 -17.83 -6.52
C ASP A 61 5.64 -18.96 -6.15
N LEU A 62 5.05 -18.91 -4.95
CA LEU A 62 4.07 -19.90 -4.51
C LEU A 62 2.83 -19.94 -5.42
N LEU A 63 2.32 -18.76 -5.81
CA LEU A 63 1.18 -18.70 -6.72
C LEU A 63 1.52 -19.33 -8.07
N GLU A 64 2.72 -19.11 -8.59
CA GLU A 64 3.20 -19.71 -9.83
C GLU A 64 3.35 -21.23 -9.73
N GLU A 65 3.98 -21.72 -8.67
CA GLU A 65 4.18 -23.16 -8.40
C GLU A 65 2.86 -23.92 -8.30
N GLU A 66 1.89 -23.39 -7.54
CA GLU A 66 0.57 -24.01 -7.38
C GLU A 66 -0.36 -23.77 -8.58
N GLY A 67 0.03 -22.88 -9.50
CA GLY A 67 -0.82 -22.43 -10.59
C GLY A 67 -2.15 -21.91 -10.09
N PHE A 68 -2.14 -20.99 -9.10
CA PHE A 68 -3.34 -20.38 -8.53
C PHE A 68 -3.54 -18.94 -9.04
N TRP A 69 -4.78 -18.53 -9.27
CA TRP A 69 -5.10 -17.18 -9.76
C TRP A 69 -4.33 -16.07 -8.98
N PRO A 70 -3.63 -15.13 -9.66
CA PRO A 70 -3.65 -14.83 -11.09
C PRO A 70 -2.58 -15.54 -11.96
N SER A 71 -1.73 -16.40 -11.39
CA SER A 71 -0.62 -17.03 -12.14
C SER A 71 -1.09 -18.00 -13.22
N GLU A 72 -2.24 -18.65 -13.04
CA GLU A 72 -2.89 -19.49 -14.06
C GLU A 72 -2.99 -18.77 -15.42
N ARG A 73 -3.31 -17.47 -15.39
CA ARG A 73 -3.46 -16.65 -16.59
C ARG A 73 -2.12 -16.27 -17.22
N LEU A 74 -1.07 -16.07 -16.41
CA LEU A 74 0.26 -15.71 -16.88
C LEU A 74 0.96 -16.94 -17.48
N ILE A 75 0.95 -18.07 -16.79
CA ILE A 75 1.50 -19.36 -17.26
C ILE A 75 0.80 -19.81 -18.55
N ALA A 76 -0.51 -19.62 -18.66
CA ALA A 76 -1.26 -19.93 -19.89
C ALA A 76 -0.89 -19.00 -21.08
N TYR A 77 -0.40 -17.79 -20.81
CA TYR A 77 0.03 -16.84 -21.85
C TYR A 77 1.45 -17.14 -22.35
N GLU A 78 2.36 -17.54 -21.47
CA GLU A 78 3.76 -17.88 -21.81
C GLU A 78 3.91 -19.24 -22.50
N ARG A 79 2.94 -20.15 -22.33
CA ARG A 79 2.90 -21.47 -22.98
C ARG A 79 2.35 -21.45 -24.42
N LYS A 80 2.00 -20.27 -24.96
CA LYS A 80 1.61 -20.08 -26.37
C LYS A 80 2.75 -19.47 -27.16
#